data_AF-A0AAX6DM38-F1
#
_entry.id   AF-A0AAX6DM38-F1
#
_cell.length_a   1.000
_cell.length_b   1.000
_cell.length_c   1.000
_cell.angle_alpha   90.00
_cell.angle_beta   90.00
_cell.angle_gamma   90.00
#
_symmetry.space_group_name_H-M   'P 1'
#
loop_
_entity.id
_entity.type
_entity.pdbx_description
1 polymer ?
#
loop_
_entity_poly.entity_id
_entity_poly.type
_entity_poly.pdbx_seq_one_letter_code
_entity_poly.pdbx_strand_id
1 'polypeptide(L)'
;MDPQLVEASQLLERFKAAFIRNDFNSCTNFLSQLKVLLTKFPSLPPLFQQTPNAVQELTLARDIYEHAVLLSVKTEDQVAFERDFFQLKPYYTDTCGVIPPSPQEYPILGLNLLRLLVQNRIAEFHTELELLPATALENPCIKHAVELEQSFMEGAYNRVLSARQTVPHDTYVYFMDLLAKTVRDEIAGCSEKAYDYLSINDAKEILMFSSDQELSQYIIEEHPEWEVKDGCVFFQKAKESQPCKEIPSLQLINQTLNYAKELERIV
;
A
#
# COMPACT_ATOMS: atom_id res chain seq x y z
N MET A 1 -24.37 -25.65 -21.57
CA MET A 1 -23.86 -24.28 -21.75
C MET A 1 -24.81 -23.40 -20.99
N ASP A 2 -24.47 -23.01 -19.76
CA ASP A 2 -25.39 -22.21 -18.94
C ASP A 2 -25.58 -20.82 -19.56
N PRO A 3 -26.83 -20.37 -19.78
CA PRO A 3 -27.10 -19.06 -20.39
C PRO A 3 -26.51 -17.90 -19.59
N GLN A 4 -26.35 -18.09 -18.27
CA GLN A 4 -25.76 -17.11 -17.36
C GLN A 4 -24.25 -16.93 -17.57
N LEU A 5 -23.53 -17.98 -17.96
CA LEU A 5 -22.10 -17.91 -18.30
C LEU A 5 -21.88 -17.13 -19.61
N VAL A 6 -22.76 -17.32 -20.59
CA VAL A 6 -22.71 -16.60 -21.87
C VAL A 6 -23.06 -15.12 -21.67
N GLU A 7 -24.04 -14.81 -20.83
CA GLU A 7 -24.39 -13.43 -20.49
C GLU A 7 -23.26 -12.72 -19.73
N ALA A 8 -22.65 -13.39 -18.74
CA ALA A 8 -21.56 -12.82 -17.95
C ALA A 8 -20.28 -12.60 -18.79
N SER A 9 -19.93 -13.54 -19.69
CA SER A 9 -18.81 -13.36 -20.64
C SER A 9 -19.06 -12.23 -21.64
N GLN A 10 -20.27 -12.09 -22.18
CA GLN A 10 -20.61 -10.96 -23.06
C GLN A 10 -20.56 -9.61 -22.34
N LEU A 11 -21.00 -9.57 -21.08
CA LEU A 11 -20.88 -8.37 -20.24
C LEU A 11 -19.42 -8.07 -19.89
N LEU A 12 -18.58 -9.09 -19.68
CA LEU A 12 -17.14 -8.93 -19.45
C LEU A 12 -16.44 -8.36 -20.70
N GLU A 13 -16.78 -8.82 -21.90
CA GLU A 13 -16.26 -8.24 -23.15
C GLU A 13 -16.69 -6.77 -23.33
N ARG A 14 -17.95 -6.44 -22.98
CA ARG A 14 -18.42 -5.05 -22.96
C ARG A 14 -17.70 -4.21 -21.92
N PHE A 15 -17.41 -4.78 -20.75
CA PHE A 15 -16.63 -4.15 -19.69
C PHE A 15 -15.20 -3.89 -20.17
N LYS A 16 -14.52 -4.87 -20.78
CA LYS A 16 -13.18 -4.70 -21.36
C LYS A 16 -13.17 -3.61 -22.44
N ALA A 17 -14.17 -3.60 -23.32
CA ALA A 17 -14.30 -2.56 -24.34
C ALA A 17 -14.55 -1.16 -23.73
N ALA A 18 -15.33 -1.06 -22.65
CA ALA A 18 -15.55 0.20 -21.93
C ALA A 18 -14.30 0.66 -21.16
N PHE A 19 -13.53 -0.29 -20.61
CA PHE A 19 -12.26 -0.05 -19.94
C PHE A 19 -11.22 0.53 -20.91
N ILE A 20 -11.11 -0.02 -22.12
CA ILE A 20 -10.24 0.53 -23.18
C ILE A 20 -10.67 1.94 -23.59
N ARG A 21 -11.98 2.24 -23.51
CA ARG A 21 -12.54 3.56 -23.81
C ARG A 21 -12.44 4.56 -22.65
N ASN A 22 -11.89 4.18 -21.50
CA ASN A 22 -11.81 4.98 -20.27
C ASN A 22 -13.16 5.53 -19.78
N ASP A 23 -14.28 4.84 -20.03
CA ASP A 23 -15.59 5.26 -19.52
C ASP A 23 -15.86 4.67 -18.12
N PHE A 24 -15.34 5.35 -17.09
CA PHE A 24 -15.38 4.88 -15.71
C PHE A 24 -16.81 4.72 -15.15
N ASN A 25 -17.75 5.58 -15.56
CA ASN A 25 -19.14 5.53 -15.08
C ASN A 25 -19.91 4.34 -15.64
N SER A 26 -19.68 4.01 -16.90
CA SER A 26 -20.25 2.79 -17.48
C SER A 26 -19.60 1.54 -16.88
N CYS A 27 -18.29 1.58 -16.62
CA CYS A 27 -17.57 0.48 -15.98
C CYS A 27 -18.09 0.17 -14.57
N THR A 28 -18.36 1.18 -13.72
CA THR A 28 -18.91 0.95 -12.38
C THR A 28 -20.32 0.35 -12.43
N ASN A 29 -21.16 0.80 -13.36
CA ASN A 29 -22.48 0.22 -13.60
C ASN A 29 -22.39 -1.24 -14.08
N PHE A 30 -21.54 -1.54 -15.07
CA PHE A 30 -21.33 -2.91 -15.54
C PHE A 30 -20.75 -3.81 -14.45
N LEU A 31 -19.82 -3.29 -13.64
CA LEU A 31 -19.25 -4.02 -12.50
C LEU A 31 -20.31 -4.33 -11.44
N SER A 32 -21.24 -3.42 -11.16
CA SER A 32 -22.36 -3.70 -10.25
C SER A 32 -23.26 -4.82 -10.79
N GLN A 33 -23.57 -4.81 -12.08
CA GLN A 33 -24.37 -5.85 -12.74
C GLN A 33 -23.64 -7.20 -12.75
N LEU A 34 -22.34 -7.19 -13.03
CA LEU A 34 -21.48 -8.37 -12.96
C LEU A 34 -21.40 -8.92 -11.54
N LYS A 35 -21.26 -8.08 -10.50
CA LYS A 35 -21.30 -8.52 -9.10
C LYS A 35 -22.63 -9.19 -8.74
N VAL A 36 -23.76 -8.66 -9.21
CA VAL A 36 -25.07 -9.31 -9.01
C VAL A 36 -25.16 -10.65 -9.75
N LEU A 37 -24.66 -10.73 -10.98
CA LEU A 37 -24.62 -12.00 -11.71
C LEU A 37 -23.71 -13.03 -11.02
N LEU A 38 -22.59 -12.57 -10.44
CA LEU A 38 -21.68 -13.43 -9.69
C LEU A 38 -22.40 -14.08 -8.49
N THR A 39 -23.24 -13.36 -7.75
CA THR A 39 -24.00 -13.94 -6.62
C THR A 39 -24.91 -15.11 -6.98
N LYS A 40 -25.24 -15.30 -8.27
CA LYS A 40 -26.10 -16.39 -8.74
C LYS A 40 -25.34 -17.69 -8.98
N PHE A 41 -24.01 -17.65 -9.05
CA PHE A 41 -23.21 -18.85 -9.30
C PHE A 41 -22.99 -19.67 -8.02
N PRO A 42 -23.33 -20.97 -8.01
CA PRO A 42 -23.18 -21.85 -6.86
C PRO A 42 -21.73 -22.29 -6.60
N SER A 43 -20.82 -22.02 -7.55
CA SER A 43 -19.39 -22.38 -7.48
C SER A 43 -18.54 -21.41 -6.67
N LEU A 44 -19.05 -20.22 -6.36
CA LEU A 44 -18.31 -19.18 -5.63
C LEU A 44 -18.23 -19.47 -4.12
N PRO A 45 -17.27 -18.85 -3.41
CA PRO A 45 -17.26 -18.88 -1.94
C PRO A 45 -18.59 -18.32 -1.43
N PRO A 46 -19.36 -19.02 -0.56
CA PRO A 46 -18.95 -20.05 0.41
C PRO A 46 -19.30 -21.52 0.06
N LEU A 47 -19.87 -21.81 -1.11
CA LEU A 47 -20.44 -23.14 -1.40
C LEU A 47 -19.49 -24.10 -2.12
N PHE A 48 -18.51 -23.59 -2.89
CA PHE A 48 -17.50 -24.37 -3.63
C PHE A 48 -18.09 -25.62 -4.32
N GLN A 49 -19.30 -25.51 -4.86
CA GLN A 49 -19.99 -26.68 -5.40
C GLN A 49 -19.27 -27.10 -6.69
N GLN A 50 -18.75 -28.33 -6.71
CA GLN A 50 -18.04 -28.92 -7.86
C GLN A 50 -19.04 -29.20 -8.99
N THR A 51 -19.40 -28.16 -9.75
CA THR A 51 -20.14 -28.28 -11.01
C THR A 51 -19.14 -28.45 -12.17
N PRO A 52 -19.53 -29.09 -13.29
CA PRO A 52 -18.64 -29.25 -14.45
C PRO A 52 -18.21 -27.92 -15.09
N ASN A 53 -18.92 -26.81 -14.80
CA ASN A 53 -18.57 -25.46 -15.24
C ASN A 53 -17.86 -24.63 -14.15
N ALA A 54 -17.60 -25.19 -12.95
CA ALA A 54 -17.02 -24.46 -11.83
C ALA A 54 -15.68 -23.81 -12.18
N VAL A 55 -14.84 -24.48 -12.97
CA VAL A 55 -13.56 -23.91 -13.43
C VAL A 55 -13.78 -22.66 -14.30
N GLN A 56 -14.77 -22.68 -15.18
CA GLN A 56 -15.08 -21.55 -16.06
C GLN A 56 -15.71 -20.38 -15.28
N GLU A 57 -16.62 -20.67 -14.35
CA GLU A 57 -17.23 -19.67 -13.46
C GLU A 57 -16.19 -19.00 -12.57
N LEU A 58 -15.26 -19.76 -12.00
CA LEU A 58 -14.19 -19.23 -11.17
C LEU A 58 -13.16 -18.44 -11.99
N THR A 59 -12.79 -18.88 -13.20
CA THR A 59 -11.93 -18.07 -14.09
C THR A 59 -12.59 -16.74 -14.45
N LEU A 60 -13.89 -16.77 -14.74
CA LEU A 60 -14.62 -15.57 -15.11
C LEU A 60 -14.72 -14.61 -13.92
N ALA A 61 -15.01 -15.13 -12.72
CA ALA A 61 -15.05 -14.34 -11.50
C ALA A 61 -13.69 -13.69 -11.22
N ARG A 62 -12.60 -14.46 -11.31
CA ARG A 62 -11.24 -13.95 -11.17
C ARG A 62 -10.99 -12.81 -12.16
N ASP A 63 -11.23 -13.04 -13.45
CA ASP A 63 -11.00 -12.02 -14.48
C ASP A 63 -11.81 -10.74 -14.21
N ILE A 64 -13.06 -10.86 -13.74
CA ILE A 64 -13.90 -9.70 -13.36
C ILE A 64 -13.27 -8.94 -12.19
N TYR A 65 -12.82 -9.64 -11.15
CA TYR A 65 -12.20 -9.00 -9.99
C TYR A 65 -10.82 -8.40 -10.31
N GLU A 66 -10.03 -9.04 -11.18
CA GLU A 66 -8.76 -8.47 -11.68
C GLU A 66 -9.00 -7.12 -12.38
N HIS A 67 -10.01 -7.07 -13.23
CA HIS A 67 -10.40 -5.85 -13.92
C HIS A 67 -11.05 -4.81 -13.00
N ALA A 68 -11.77 -5.24 -11.96
CA ALA A 68 -12.31 -4.37 -10.91
C ALA A 68 -11.18 -3.68 -10.14
N VAL A 69 -10.14 -4.42 -9.76
CA VAL A 69 -8.97 -3.88 -9.07
C VAL A 69 -8.26 -2.85 -9.96
N LEU A 70 -8.05 -3.15 -11.24
CA LEU A 70 -7.47 -2.21 -12.20
C LEU A 70 -8.31 -0.94 -12.38
N LEU A 71 -9.64 -1.07 -12.42
CA LEU A 71 -10.56 0.07 -12.47
C LEU A 71 -10.43 0.94 -11.22
N SER A 72 -10.35 0.33 -10.05
CA SER A 72 -10.19 1.04 -8.77
C SER A 72 -8.88 1.83 -8.72
N VAL A 73 -7.79 1.30 -9.28
CA VAL A 73 -6.53 2.09 -9.42
C VAL A 73 -6.71 3.28 -10.36
N LYS A 74 -7.37 3.09 -11.50
CA LYS A 74 -7.61 4.19 -12.46
C LYS A 74 -8.57 5.25 -11.96
N THR A 75 -9.48 4.88 -11.06
CA THR A 75 -10.44 5.79 -10.41
C THR A 75 -9.86 6.39 -9.12
N GLU A 76 -8.61 6.06 -8.77
CA GLU A 76 -7.89 6.56 -7.59
C GLU A 76 -8.60 6.29 -6.26
N ASP A 77 -9.41 5.23 -6.20
CA ASP A 77 -10.18 4.84 -5.01
C ASP A 77 -9.48 3.67 -4.27
N GLN A 78 -8.76 4.02 -3.21
CA GLN A 78 -8.03 3.05 -2.38
C GLN A 78 -8.95 2.10 -1.61
N VAL A 79 -10.12 2.58 -1.16
CA VAL A 79 -11.06 1.79 -0.37
C VAL A 79 -11.74 0.75 -1.26
N ALA A 80 -12.14 1.16 -2.48
CA ALA A 80 -12.65 0.23 -3.47
C ALA A 80 -11.59 -0.80 -3.88
N PHE A 81 -10.33 -0.37 -4.06
CA PHE A 81 -9.23 -1.28 -4.34
C PHE A 81 -9.06 -2.32 -3.24
N GLU A 82 -9.04 -1.92 -1.97
CA GLU A 82 -8.89 -2.84 -0.84
C GLU A 82 -10.01 -3.88 -0.78
N ARG A 83 -11.26 -3.43 -0.91
CA ARG A 83 -12.43 -4.32 -0.95
C ARG A 83 -12.35 -5.32 -2.09
N ASP A 84 -12.08 -4.84 -3.31
CA ASP A 84 -12.10 -5.68 -4.50
C ASP A 84 -10.89 -6.64 -4.51
N PHE A 85 -9.73 -6.22 -3.95
CA PHE A 85 -8.57 -7.09 -3.75
C PHE A 85 -8.84 -8.19 -2.69
N PHE A 86 -9.48 -7.88 -1.58
CA PHE A 86 -9.85 -8.90 -0.59
C PHE A 86 -10.86 -9.91 -1.14
N GLN A 87 -11.72 -9.50 -2.07
CA GLN A 87 -12.59 -10.42 -2.80
C GLN A 87 -11.81 -11.28 -3.79
N LEU A 88 -10.75 -10.75 -4.38
CA LEU A 88 -9.87 -11.45 -5.31
C LEU A 88 -8.94 -12.47 -4.61
N LYS A 89 -8.47 -12.16 -3.39
CA LYS A 89 -7.46 -12.95 -2.66
C LYS A 89 -7.79 -14.45 -2.51
N PRO A 90 -9.03 -14.87 -2.14
CA PRO A 90 -9.41 -16.28 -2.08
C PRO A 90 -9.27 -17.02 -3.42
N TYR A 91 -9.43 -16.31 -4.55
CA TYR A 91 -9.24 -16.93 -5.86
C TYR A 91 -7.76 -17.27 -6.11
N TYR A 92 -6.82 -16.49 -5.57
CA TYR A 92 -5.39 -16.82 -5.70
C TYR A 92 -4.95 -17.90 -4.71
N THR A 93 -5.43 -17.89 -3.47
CA THR A 93 -5.00 -18.87 -2.45
C THR A 93 -5.70 -20.22 -2.58
N ASP A 94 -7.03 -20.22 -2.75
CA ASP A 94 -7.84 -21.43 -2.59
C ASP A 94 -8.01 -22.18 -3.92
N THR A 95 -7.89 -21.48 -5.05
CA THR A 95 -8.08 -22.07 -6.39
C THR A 95 -6.78 -22.37 -7.14
N CYS A 96 -5.62 -22.20 -6.50
CA CYS A 96 -4.28 -22.41 -7.08
C CYS A 96 -4.06 -23.83 -7.64
N GLY A 97 -4.90 -24.81 -7.29
CA GLY A 97 -4.89 -26.17 -7.84
C GLY A 97 -6.00 -26.50 -8.84
N VAL A 98 -7.00 -25.62 -9.02
CA VAL A 98 -8.19 -25.84 -9.86
C VAL A 98 -8.13 -25.01 -11.15
N ILE A 99 -7.44 -23.87 -11.12
CA ILE A 99 -7.43 -22.88 -12.20
C ILE A 99 -5.98 -22.59 -12.61
N PRO A 100 -5.68 -22.43 -13.90
CA PRO A 100 -4.35 -22.00 -14.34
C PRO A 100 -4.01 -20.58 -13.84
N PRO A 101 -2.74 -20.30 -13.48
CA PRO A 101 -2.32 -18.97 -13.00
C PRO A 101 -2.57 -17.89 -14.06
N SER A 102 -3.01 -16.70 -13.61
CA SER A 102 -3.26 -15.56 -14.50
C SER A 102 -1.96 -14.80 -14.76
N PRO A 103 -1.70 -14.31 -16.00
CA PRO A 103 -0.57 -13.42 -16.25
C PRO A 103 -0.71 -12.08 -15.49
N GLN A 104 -1.93 -11.69 -15.05
CA GLN A 104 -2.18 -10.46 -14.30
C GLN A 104 -2.04 -10.60 -12.78
N GLU A 105 -1.85 -11.82 -12.28
CA GLU A 105 -1.73 -12.12 -10.86
C GLU A 105 -0.54 -11.39 -10.21
N TYR A 106 0.67 -11.55 -10.76
CA TYR A 106 1.87 -10.91 -10.20
C TYR A 106 1.83 -9.37 -10.24
N PRO A 107 1.36 -8.72 -11.32
CA PRO A 107 1.12 -7.27 -11.32
C PRO A 107 0.13 -6.81 -10.24
N ILE A 108 -0.97 -7.53 -10.03
CA ILE A 108 -1.98 -7.15 -9.03
C ILE A 108 -1.45 -7.34 -7.60
N LEU A 109 -0.71 -8.41 -7.36
CA LEU A 109 -0.01 -8.63 -6.09
C LEU A 109 1.03 -7.53 -5.83
N GLY A 110 1.81 -7.16 -6.85
CA GLY A 110 2.73 -6.01 -6.79
C GLY A 110 2.01 -4.70 -6.45
N LEU A 111 0.82 -4.47 -7.02
CA LEU A 111 0.00 -3.28 -6.71
C LEU A 111 -0.46 -3.29 -5.25
N ASN A 112 -0.85 -4.45 -4.74
CA ASN A 112 -1.23 -4.60 -3.32
C ASN A 112 -0.03 -4.34 -2.39
N LEU A 113 1.15 -4.86 -2.73
CA LEU A 113 2.38 -4.60 -1.97
C LEU A 113 2.70 -3.10 -1.93
N LEU A 114 2.62 -2.40 -3.07
CA LEU A 114 2.83 -0.95 -3.11
C LEU A 114 1.77 -0.18 -2.32
N ARG A 115 0.51 -0.58 -2.36
CA ARG A 115 -0.54 0.01 -1.52
C ARG A 115 -0.17 -0.08 -0.03
N LEU A 116 0.28 -1.26 0.43
CA LEU A 116 0.67 -1.48 1.83
C LEU A 116 1.84 -0.59 2.25
N LEU A 117 2.82 -0.37 1.36
CA LEU A 117 3.91 0.58 1.60
C LEU A 117 3.42 2.01 1.74
N VAL A 118 2.54 2.47 0.85
CA VAL A 118 1.98 3.83 0.90
C VAL A 118 1.19 4.07 2.18
N GLN A 119 0.46 3.05 2.67
CA GLN A 119 -0.29 3.11 3.92
C GLN A 119 0.58 2.92 5.18
N ASN A 120 1.91 2.76 5.02
CA ASN A 120 2.84 2.46 6.11
C ASN A 120 2.47 1.20 6.91
N ARG A 121 1.84 0.20 6.27
CA ARG A 121 1.46 -1.09 6.89
C ARG A 121 2.51 -2.17 6.59
N ILE A 122 3.74 -1.93 7.06
CA ILE A 122 4.92 -2.78 6.78
C ILE A 122 4.75 -4.21 7.32
N ALA A 123 4.07 -4.39 8.46
CA ALA A 123 3.81 -5.71 9.02
C ALA A 123 2.96 -6.59 8.08
N GLU A 124 1.92 -5.99 7.47
CA GLU A 124 1.07 -6.68 6.51
C GLU A 124 1.80 -6.93 5.20
N PHE A 125 2.68 -6.01 4.80
CA PHE A 125 3.55 -6.22 3.64
C PHE A 125 4.40 -7.50 3.78
N HIS A 126 5.08 -7.68 4.92
CA HIS A 126 5.87 -8.90 5.14
C HIS A 126 5.00 -10.15 5.26
N THR A 127 3.81 -10.04 5.85
CA THR A 127 2.86 -11.17 5.93
C THR A 127 2.42 -11.62 4.54
N GLU A 128 2.07 -10.69 3.64
CA GLU A 128 1.72 -11.01 2.27
C GLU A 128 2.91 -11.54 1.47
N LEU A 129 4.13 -11.03 1.73
CA LEU A 129 5.35 -11.51 1.09
C LEU A 129 5.66 -12.96 1.48
N GLU A 130 5.46 -13.33 2.74
CA GLU A 130 5.67 -14.71 3.23
C GLU A 130 4.69 -15.72 2.60
N LEU A 131 3.47 -15.29 2.28
CA LEU A 131 2.47 -16.13 1.61
C LEU A 131 2.83 -16.44 0.15
N LEU A 132 3.72 -15.64 -0.47
CA LEU A 132 4.08 -15.80 -1.88
C LEU A 132 5.11 -16.92 -2.08
N PRO A 133 4.96 -17.76 -3.12
CA PRO A 133 5.96 -18.76 -3.45
C PRO A 133 7.25 -18.11 -3.96
N ALA A 134 8.40 -18.77 -3.76
CA ALA A 134 9.71 -18.24 -4.17
C ALA A 134 9.79 -17.90 -5.68
N THR A 135 9.05 -18.63 -6.53
CA THR A 135 8.96 -18.35 -7.97
C THR A 135 8.27 -17.02 -8.27
N ALA A 136 7.38 -16.54 -7.40
CA ALA A 136 6.72 -15.26 -7.54
C ALA A 136 7.71 -14.10 -7.31
N LEU A 137 8.69 -14.29 -6.41
CA LEU A 137 9.69 -13.27 -6.04
C LEU A 137 10.64 -12.92 -7.20
N GLU A 138 10.81 -13.82 -8.16
CA GLU A 138 11.62 -13.57 -9.36
C GLU A 138 10.95 -12.60 -10.35
N ASN A 139 9.64 -12.36 -10.20
CA ASN A 139 8.93 -11.45 -11.10
C ASN A 139 9.41 -10.00 -10.92
N PRO A 140 9.67 -9.26 -12.01
CA PRO A 140 10.14 -7.87 -11.95
C PRO A 140 9.23 -6.94 -11.14
N CYS A 141 7.91 -7.15 -11.17
CA CYS A 141 6.94 -6.35 -10.43
C CYS A 141 7.08 -6.49 -8.91
N ILE A 142 7.20 -7.73 -8.42
CA ILE A 142 7.32 -8.02 -6.99
C ILE A 142 8.70 -7.62 -6.50
N LYS A 143 9.74 -7.96 -7.28
CA LYS A 143 11.12 -7.55 -6.99
C LYS A 143 11.24 -6.03 -6.84
N HIS A 144 10.59 -5.27 -7.72
CA HIS A 144 10.59 -3.81 -7.63
C HIS A 144 9.94 -3.31 -6.32
N ALA A 145 8.80 -3.89 -5.91
CA ALA A 145 8.16 -3.55 -4.65
C ALA A 145 9.05 -3.88 -3.43
N VAL A 146 9.79 -4.98 -3.46
CA VAL A 146 10.74 -5.37 -2.40
C VAL A 146 11.96 -4.43 -2.35
N GLU A 147 12.54 -4.07 -3.50
CA GLU A 147 13.66 -3.12 -3.55
C GLU A 147 13.25 -1.72 -3.06
N LEU A 148 12.02 -1.31 -3.36
CA LEU A 148 11.42 -0.08 -2.83
C LEU A 148 11.24 -0.14 -1.32
N GLU A 149 10.73 -1.25 -0.81
CA GLU A 149 10.55 -1.46 0.63
C GLU A 149 11.89 -1.45 1.38
N GLN A 150 12.91 -2.13 0.85
CA GLN A 150 14.26 -2.09 1.42
C GLN A 150 14.83 -0.67 1.43
N SER A 151 14.70 0.05 0.30
CA SER A 151 15.16 1.44 0.23
C SER A 151 14.41 2.36 1.19
N PHE A 152 13.13 2.08 1.43
CA PHE A 152 12.29 2.78 2.39
C PHE A 152 12.74 2.50 3.83
N MET A 153 12.99 1.24 4.20
CA MET A 153 13.52 0.87 5.51
C MET A 153 14.94 1.39 5.77
N GLU A 154 15.80 1.42 4.75
CA GLU A 154 17.14 1.99 4.84
C GLU A 154 17.12 3.53 4.99
N GLY A 155 15.98 4.19 4.76
CA GLY A 155 15.87 5.64 4.66
C GLY A 155 16.56 6.21 3.41
N ALA A 156 16.84 5.37 2.42
CA ALA A 156 17.50 5.74 1.17
C ALA A 156 16.47 6.34 0.17
N TYR A 157 15.81 7.43 0.54
CA TYR A 157 14.69 8.02 -0.21
C TYR A 157 15.05 8.48 -1.62
N ASN A 158 16.32 8.86 -1.85
CA ASN A 158 16.87 9.11 -3.19
C ASN A 158 16.61 7.95 -4.15
N ARG A 159 16.78 6.70 -3.67
CA ARG A 159 16.56 5.50 -4.45
C ARG A 159 15.08 5.31 -4.75
N VAL A 160 14.20 5.52 -3.77
CA VAL A 160 12.74 5.42 -3.93
C VAL A 160 12.23 6.39 -5.01
N LEU A 161 12.74 7.63 -5.03
CA LEU A 161 12.37 8.62 -6.04
C LEU A 161 12.95 8.31 -7.42
N SER A 162 14.18 7.79 -7.50
CA SER A 162 14.75 7.33 -8.77
C SER A 162 14.02 6.10 -9.33
N ALA A 163 13.54 5.22 -8.44
CA ALA A 163 12.79 4.02 -8.77
C ALA A 163 11.43 4.32 -9.42
N ARG A 164 10.91 5.55 -9.27
CA ARG A 164 9.76 6.06 -10.05
C ARG A 164 10.01 6.03 -11.57
N GLN A 165 11.27 6.12 -12.01
CA GLN A 165 11.62 6.07 -13.44
C GLN A 165 11.74 4.63 -13.98
N THR A 166 11.93 3.65 -13.10
CA THR A 166 12.13 2.24 -13.45
C THR A 166 10.84 1.41 -13.37
N VAL A 167 9.69 2.09 -13.36
CA VAL A 167 8.40 1.46 -13.12
C VAL A 167 8.05 0.49 -14.27
N PRO A 168 7.76 -0.79 -13.97
CA PRO A 168 7.50 -1.80 -15.00
C PRO A 168 6.09 -1.73 -15.61
N HIS A 169 5.15 -0.99 -15.02
CA HIS A 169 3.76 -0.89 -15.50
C HIS A 169 3.12 0.47 -15.17
N ASP A 170 2.41 1.08 -16.13
CA ASP A 170 1.79 2.41 -15.99
C ASP A 170 0.84 2.54 -14.79
N THR A 171 0.22 1.44 -14.38
CA THR A 171 -0.71 1.38 -13.24
C THR A 171 -0.03 1.69 -11.90
N TYR A 172 1.28 1.51 -11.80
CA TYR A 172 2.04 1.80 -10.58
C TYR A 172 2.34 3.27 -10.36
N VAL A 173 2.28 4.10 -11.42
CA VAL A 173 2.64 5.53 -11.34
C VAL A 173 1.81 6.25 -10.28
N TYR A 174 0.51 5.94 -10.20
CA TYR A 174 -0.37 6.50 -9.17
C TYR A 174 0.12 6.21 -7.75
N PHE A 175 0.44 4.94 -7.44
CA PHE A 175 0.95 4.57 -6.12
C PHE A 175 2.35 5.12 -5.85
N MET A 176 3.19 5.26 -6.88
CA MET A 176 4.52 5.87 -6.73
C MET A 176 4.42 7.37 -6.42
N ASP A 177 3.45 8.07 -7.01
CA ASP A 177 3.21 9.49 -6.72
C ASP A 177 2.71 9.68 -5.28
N LEU A 178 1.87 8.77 -4.82
CA LEU A 178 1.38 8.76 -3.45
C LEU A 178 2.50 8.38 -2.46
N LEU A 179 3.33 7.39 -2.79
CA LEU A 179 4.51 7.01 -1.99
C LEU A 179 5.51 8.16 -1.89
N ALA A 180 5.72 8.92 -2.96
CA ALA A 180 6.61 10.07 -2.95
C ALA A 180 6.11 11.17 -1.99
N LYS A 181 4.80 11.32 -1.81
CA LYS A 181 4.23 12.21 -0.79
C LYS A 181 4.49 11.67 0.61
N THR A 182 4.12 10.41 0.88
CA THR A 182 4.35 9.77 2.18
C THR A 182 5.82 9.83 2.61
N VAL A 183 6.74 9.55 1.69
CA VAL A 183 8.19 9.65 1.94
C VAL A 183 8.62 11.07 2.31
N ARG A 184 8.08 12.09 1.65
CA ARG A 184 8.38 13.49 1.99
C ARG A 184 7.88 13.85 3.37
N ASP A 185 6.69 13.37 3.74
CA ASP A 185 6.12 13.61 5.07
C ASP A 185 6.94 12.92 6.16
N GLU A 186 7.45 11.71 5.92
CA GLU A 186 8.38 11.03 6.83
C GLU A 186 9.73 11.77 6.95
N ILE A 187 10.31 12.24 5.83
CA ILE A 187 11.53 13.06 5.84
C ILE A 187 11.30 14.36 6.62
N ALA A 188 10.15 15.01 6.42
CA ALA A 188 9.76 16.22 7.14
C ALA A 188 9.67 15.95 8.66
N GLY A 189 8.97 14.89 9.07
CA GLY A 189 8.86 14.49 10.47
C GLY A 189 10.18 14.07 11.11
N CYS A 190 11.13 13.54 10.33
CA CYS A 190 12.49 13.26 10.79
C CYS A 190 13.32 14.55 10.90
N SER A 191 13.18 15.46 9.95
CA SER A 191 13.90 16.74 9.92
C SER A 191 13.52 17.61 11.11
N GLU A 192 12.24 17.65 11.48
CA GLU A 192 11.74 18.35 12.68
C GLU A 192 12.38 17.86 13.97
N LYS A 193 12.69 16.56 14.06
CA LYS A 193 13.32 15.94 15.24
C LYS A 193 14.84 16.07 15.23
N ALA A 194 15.44 16.09 14.04
CA ALA A 194 16.89 16.06 13.87
C ALA A 194 17.52 17.46 13.96
N TYR A 195 16.82 18.49 13.48
CA TYR A 195 17.36 19.84 13.32
C TYR A 195 16.52 20.88 14.05
N ASP A 196 17.17 21.91 14.61
CA ASP A 196 16.48 23.07 15.19
C ASP A 196 16.08 24.08 14.09
N TYR A 197 16.88 24.18 13.04
CA TYR A 197 16.62 25.00 11.86
C TYR A 197 17.36 24.41 10.65
N LEU A 198 16.87 24.74 9.45
CA LEU A 198 17.45 24.30 8.19
C LEU A 198 17.42 25.45 7.19
N SER A 199 18.48 25.63 6.40
CA SER A 199 18.44 26.64 5.33
C SER A 199 17.46 26.22 4.22
N ILE A 200 16.90 27.18 3.47
CA ILE A 200 16.00 26.85 2.34
C ILE A 200 16.70 25.94 1.31
N ASN A 201 18.00 26.13 1.08
CA ASN A 201 18.76 25.32 0.13
C ASN A 201 18.91 23.88 0.63
N ASP A 202 19.26 23.70 1.90
CA ASP A 202 19.41 22.35 2.48
C ASP A 202 18.04 21.66 2.59
N ALA A 203 16.99 22.41 2.95
CA ALA A 203 15.61 21.91 2.98
C ALA A 203 15.15 21.43 1.60
N LYS A 204 15.49 22.18 0.55
CA LYS A 204 15.20 21.81 -0.83
C LYS A 204 15.93 20.53 -1.25
N GLU A 205 17.20 20.40 -0.91
CA GLU A 205 17.98 19.18 -1.22
C GLU A 205 17.45 17.97 -0.44
N ILE A 206 17.16 18.12 0.86
CA ILE A 206 16.71 17.03 1.73
C ILE A 206 15.29 16.56 1.35
N LEU A 207 14.36 17.48 1.11
CA LEU A 207 12.98 17.15 0.72
C LEU A 207 12.85 16.91 -0.80
N MET A 208 13.94 17.10 -1.55
CA MET A 208 14.07 16.81 -2.97
C MET A 208 13.03 17.57 -3.82
N PHE A 209 12.81 18.85 -3.50
CA PHE A 209 11.95 19.75 -4.27
C PHE A 209 12.68 20.36 -5.45
N SER A 210 11.95 20.62 -6.54
CA SER A 210 12.53 21.23 -7.75
C SER A 210 12.59 22.76 -7.62
N SER A 211 11.60 23.35 -6.92
CA SER A 211 11.44 24.79 -6.78
C SER A 211 11.29 25.23 -5.32
N ASP A 212 11.81 26.40 -5.01
CA ASP A 212 11.69 27.03 -3.69
C ASP A 212 10.22 27.42 -3.40
N GLN A 213 9.43 27.65 -4.46
CA GLN A 213 8.00 27.91 -4.36
C GLN A 213 7.21 26.68 -3.92
N GLU A 214 7.55 25.49 -4.43
CA GLU A 214 6.92 24.23 -4.02
C GLU A 214 7.18 23.94 -2.54
N LEU A 215 8.43 24.18 -2.09
CA LEU A 215 8.79 24.05 -0.68
C LEU A 215 7.95 25.01 0.19
N SER A 216 7.83 26.27 -0.21
CA SER A 216 7.04 27.25 0.55
C SER A 216 5.56 26.89 0.63
N GLN A 217 5.00 26.34 -0.46
CA GLN A 217 3.60 25.91 -0.49
C GLN A 217 3.39 24.67 0.39
N TYR A 218 4.30 23.70 0.34
CA TYR A 218 4.27 22.52 1.20
C TYR A 218 4.32 22.89 2.69
N ILE A 219 5.17 23.84 3.07
CA ILE A 219 5.25 24.33 4.45
C ILE A 219 3.92 24.97 4.89
N ILE A 220 3.29 25.77 4.03
CA ILE A 220 2.03 26.43 4.36
C ILE A 220 0.86 25.43 4.48
N GLU A 221 0.82 24.43 3.60
CA GLU A 221 -0.28 23.46 3.52
C GLU A 221 -0.18 22.37 4.59
N GLU A 222 0.99 21.74 4.75
CA GLU A 222 1.16 20.53 5.56
C GLU A 222 1.78 20.81 6.94
N HIS A 223 2.62 21.84 7.06
CA HIS A 223 3.35 22.14 8.30
C HIS A 223 3.27 23.63 8.70
N PRO A 224 2.08 24.15 9.04
CA PRO A 224 1.90 25.55 9.43
C PRO A 224 2.67 25.94 10.71
N GLU A 225 3.22 24.94 11.42
CA GLU A 225 4.03 25.13 12.62
C GLU A 225 5.49 25.55 12.34
N TRP A 226 5.97 25.42 11.10
CA TRP A 226 7.33 25.80 10.73
C TRP A 226 7.42 27.29 10.41
N GLU A 227 8.37 27.99 11.03
CA GLU A 227 8.56 29.42 10.82
C GLU A 227 9.70 29.68 9.83
N VAL A 228 9.41 30.34 8.72
CA VAL A 228 10.44 30.77 7.77
C VAL A 228 10.94 32.16 8.17
N LYS A 229 12.16 32.25 8.69
CA LYS A 229 12.82 33.51 9.08
C LYS A 229 14.21 33.59 8.44
N ASP A 230 14.53 34.74 7.84
CA ASP A 230 15.87 35.05 7.29
C ASP A 230 16.45 33.99 6.33
N GLY A 231 15.59 33.32 5.55
CA GLY A 231 16.03 32.28 4.61
C GLY A 231 16.29 30.91 5.25
N CYS A 232 15.89 30.72 6.50
CA CYS A 232 15.92 29.47 7.24
C CYS A 232 14.51 29.05 7.67
N VAL A 233 14.22 27.76 7.56
CA VAL A 233 13.06 27.09 8.14
C VAL A 233 13.41 26.72 9.57
N PHE A 234 12.73 27.34 10.53
CA PHE A 234 12.82 26.98 11.93
C PHE A 234 11.75 25.94 12.22
N PHE A 235 12.20 24.73 12.53
CA PHE A 235 11.34 23.72 13.11
C PHE A 235 11.06 24.19 14.53
N GLN A 236 9.80 24.50 14.86
CA GLN A 236 9.45 24.67 16.27
C GLN A 236 9.71 23.33 16.92
N LYS A 237 10.90 23.17 17.52
CA LYS A 237 11.20 22.08 18.43
C LYS A 237 9.95 21.95 19.27
N ALA A 238 9.28 20.80 19.19
CA ALA A 238 8.12 20.50 20.02
C ALA A 238 8.36 21.19 21.36
N LYS A 239 7.43 22.07 21.75
CA LYS A 239 7.47 22.94 22.95
C LYS A 239 7.76 22.22 24.26
N GLU A 240 8.09 20.95 24.21
CA GLU A 240 8.60 20.12 25.25
C GLU A 240 9.91 19.52 24.73
N SER A 241 11.03 20.17 25.07
CA SER A 241 12.01 19.39 25.80
C SER A 241 11.22 18.65 26.88
N GLN A 242 10.81 17.41 26.62
CA GLN A 242 10.35 16.53 27.68
C GLN A 242 11.43 16.70 28.74
N PRO A 243 11.14 17.32 29.90
CA PRO A 243 12.15 17.54 30.91
C PRO A 243 12.75 16.16 31.12
N CYS A 244 14.05 16.01 30.80
CA CYS A 244 14.76 14.72 30.78
C CYS A 244 14.09 13.83 31.80
N LYS A 245 13.31 12.82 31.37
CA LYS A 245 12.46 12.02 32.28
C LYS A 245 13.30 11.78 33.52
N GLU A 246 12.97 12.47 34.62
CA GLU A 246 13.81 12.40 35.81
C GLU A 246 13.96 10.92 36.08
N ILE A 247 15.21 10.42 36.04
CA ILE A 247 15.49 8.99 36.14
C ILE A 247 14.63 8.49 37.29
N PRO A 248 13.71 7.51 37.09
CA PRO A 248 12.65 7.22 38.04
C PRO A 248 13.26 6.58 39.29
N SER A 249 13.79 7.43 40.14
CA SER A 249 14.63 7.11 41.29
C SER A 249 13.85 6.26 42.29
N LEU A 250 12.56 6.57 42.45
CA LEU A 250 11.63 5.79 43.27
C LEU A 250 11.38 4.37 42.73
N GLN A 251 11.39 4.17 41.41
CA GLN A 251 11.26 2.83 40.83
C GLN A 251 12.54 2.02 41.05
N LEU A 252 13.70 2.63 40.83
CA LEU A 252 15.01 2.01 41.12
C LEU A 252 15.12 1.62 42.60
N ILE A 253 14.76 2.51 43.53
CA ILE A 253 14.79 2.24 44.97
C ILE A 253 13.87 1.06 45.33
N ASN A 254 12.64 1.02 44.80
CA ASN A 254 11.71 -0.09 45.03
C ASN A 254 12.25 -1.41 44.46
N GLN A 255 12.85 -1.39 43.28
CA GLN A 255 13.48 -2.57 42.69
C GLN A 255 14.65 -3.06 43.56
N THR A 256 15.54 -2.16 44.01
CA THR A 256 16.66 -2.51 44.89
C THR A 256 16.20 -3.08 46.23
N LEU A 257 15.16 -2.49 46.85
CA LEU A 257 14.58 -2.98 48.09
C LEU A 257 13.89 -4.33 47.90
N ASN A 258 13.21 -4.55 46.78
CA ASN A 258 12.61 -5.85 46.45
C ASN A 258 13.67 -6.93 46.22
N TYR A 259 14.76 -6.60 45.52
CA TYR A 259 15.89 -7.53 45.36
C TYR A 259 16.53 -7.88 46.70
N ALA A 260 16.76 -6.88 47.56
CA ALA A 260 17.29 -7.12 48.91
C ALA A 260 16.34 -7.99 49.75
N LYS A 261 15.04 -7.72 49.69
CA LYS A 261 14.00 -8.49 50.39
C LYS A 261 13.95 -9.95 49.93
N GLU A 262 14.03 -10.22 48.63
CA GLU A 262 14.03 -11.60 48.12
C GLU A 262 15.36 -12.33 48.40
N LEU A 263 16.50 -11.62 48.49
CA LEU A 263 17.78 -12.21 48.88
C LEU A 263 17.86 -12.53 50.39
N GLU A 264 17.28 -11.69 51.24
CA GLU A 264 17.22 -11.92 52.69
C GLU A 264 16.12 -12.90 53.10
N ARG A 265 15.20 -13.22 52.20
CA ARG A 265 14.17 -14.23 52.42
C ARG A 265 14.82 -15.61 52.40
N ILE A 266 15.03 -16.17 53.59
CA ILE A 266 15.45 -17.56 53.76
C ILE A 266 14.36 -18.46 53.16
N VAL A 267 14.73 -19.23 52.13
CA VAL A 267 13.89 -20.30 51.55
C VAL A 267 13.95 -21.54 52.44
#